data_AF-A0A7X8QM83-F1
#
_entry.id   AF-A0A7X8QM83-F1
#
_cell.length_a   1.000
_cell.length_b   1.000
_cell.length_c   1.000
_cell.angle_alpha   90.00
_cell.angle_beta   90.00
_cell.angle_gamma   90.00
#
_symmetry.space_group_name_H-M   'P 1'
#
loop_
_entity.id
_entity.type
_entity.pdbx_description
1 polymer ?
#
loop_
_entity_poly.entity_id
_entity_poly.type
_entity_poly.pdbx_seq_one_letter_code
_entity_poly.pdbx_strand_id
1 'polypeptide(L)'
;MVFFGVFELIALSGGLSKCKFLYYELSTLRANFQNANSYTINLKNDRILKVAAWPLDTIHSKSNGQIIGLLMSNVSGFKDIHKLYSPKSRLSEFPNAGWPFLLHTAANLARAFSVVHEYGHVIGDVNHGNVVVSDKATVMLIDCDSFQIEDRGQKLLCEVGVSTHQPPEFQNIKSFRGITRTQNHDNFGLAVLIFQLLFMGRHPFSGSFLGTGEMPLEKAIQEFRFAYGISAKLKQMKQPPNTLSLSNLTPKLASLFEQAFSPEGIKVNNRPKPQEWVNALDEQSKELKKCSNNNTHMYLKSVHTCPWCEIESKTGIILFNFAELNLESKKGFNISIVWNQITQIQSPGQAPKLPNMKNYSAEPDPRIKRSSIKHKLRLAIIFIIILSIIIAGIIQFGIAGVFWGIAISIIIVTVSVYSQSEYSSIKSEVNNSFSLIQKRLRNLEEKWKLEAGEIEFCKKMDELSKVKQDYQNLHSQREKKMRQLNQDRHKHQLEKFLDGFDLDRASIEGIGPGRKATLQSYGIQTALDIEKQAIMKIQGFGPVYTGKLLRWKQSIEKKFTFNPNQPIDPLLILKIDNEIKLEKFKLEKLLLSGPNELKIINYKVMNKRQFLLAEYEQCLEEYAQVEANINALL
;
A
#
# COMPACT_ATOMS: atom_id res chain seq x y z
N MET A 1 25.55 -1.23 -1.85
CA MET A 1 24.83 -1.37 -3.13
C MET A 1 25.27 -2.71 -3.71
N VAL A 2 24.48 -3.75 -3.49
CA VAL A 2 24.82 -5.14 -3.89
C VAL A 2 24.50 -5.27 -5.37
N PHE A 3 25.51 -5.58 -6.19
CA PHE A 3 25.30 -5.86 -7.61
C PHE A 3 24.80 -7.30 -7.76
N PHE A 4 23.55 -7.46 -8.18
CA PHE A 4 23.01 -8.75 -8.62
C PHE A 4 23.35 -8.94 -10.10
N GLY A 5 24.39 -9.69 -10.42
CA GLY A 5 24.69 -10.13 -11.78
C GLY A 5 23.91 -11.41 -12.10
N VAL A 6 22.98 -11.36 -13.07
CA VAL A 6 22.37 -12.57 -13.63
C VAL A 6 23.24 -13.02 -14.80
N PHE A 7 24.00 -14.11 -14.63
CA PHE A 7 24.71 -14.75 -15.73
C PHE A 7 24.09 -16.11 -16.05
N GLU A 8 23.93 -16.42 -17.33
CA GLU A 8 23.52 -17.73 -17.81
C GLU A 8 24.77 -18.61 -17.92
N LEU A 9 25.01 -19.47 -16.93
CA LEU A 9 26.13 -20.42 -16.93
C LEU A 9 25.83 -21.52 -17.96
N ILE A 10 26.47 -21.43 -19.13
CA ILE A 10 26.52 -22.51 -20.12
C ILE A 10 27.65 -23.45 -19.68
N ALA A 11 27.29 -24.67 -19.28
CA ALA A 11 28.24 -25.67 -18.79
C ALA A 11 29.30 -26.02 -19.83
N LEU A 12 30.58 -25.85 -19.46
CA LEU A 12 31.68 -26.60 -20.07
C LEU A 12 31.76 -27.94 -19.33
N SER A 13 31.63 -29.03 -20.10
CA SER A 13 31.62 -30.45 -19.71
C SER A 13 30.34 -31.00 -19.06
N GLY A 14 29.55 -31.67 -19.91
CA GLY A 14 28.83 -32.92 -19.58
C GLY A 14 27.74 -32.88 -18.50
N GLY A 15 26.49 -32.61 -18.91
CA GLY A 15 25.35 -33.33 -18.33
C GLY A 15 24.21 -32.54 -17.67
N LEU A 16 24.22 -31.20 -17.62
CA LEU A 16 23.10 -30.43 -17.07
C LEU A 16 22.61 -29.35 -18.04
N SER A 17 21.45 -29.63 -18.64
CA SER A 17 20.69 -28.74 -19.53
C SER A 17 20.29 -27.45 -18.81
N LYS A 18 20.71 -26.29 -19.35
CA LYS A 18 20.21 -24.91 -19.08
C LYS A 18 19.56 -24.67 -17.70
N CYS A 19 20.39 -24.50 -16.67
CA CYS A 19 19.96 -23.91 -15.40
C CYS A 19 20.47 -22.47 -15.32
N LYS A 20 19.56 -21.49 -15.14
CA LYS A 20 19.96 -20.14 -14.72
C LYS A 20 20.30 -20.21 -13.24
N PHE A 21 21.53 -19.87 -12.89
CA PHE A 21 21.98 -19.76 -11.50
C PHE A 21 22.32 -18.29 -11.20
N LEU A 22 22.15 -17.87 -9.95
CA LEU A 22 22.61 -16.56 -9.48
C LEU A 22 23.98 -16.72 -8.81
N TYR A 23 24.86 -15.75 -9.03
CA TYR A 23 26.17 -15.65 -8.38
C TYR A 23 26.20 -14.40 -7.51
N TYR A 24 26.83 -14.52 -6.33
CA TYR A 24 27.08 -13.42 -5.41
C TYR A 24 28.58 -13.13 -5.39
N GLU A 25 29.00 -11.92 -5.80
CA GLU A 25 30.40 -11.52 -5.76
C GLU A 25 30.79 -11.14 -4.33
N LEU A 26 31.52 -12.03 -3.67
CA LEU A 26 31.95 -11.82 -2.28
C LEU A 26 33.24 -11.01 -2.24
N SER A 27 33.17 -9.71 -2.51
CA SER A 27 34.35 -8.83 -2.63
C SER A 27 35.10 -8.52 -1.32
N THR A 28 34.74 -9.14 -0.19
CA THR A 28 35.53 -9.07 1.05
C THR A 28 35.12 -10.21 1.98
N LEU A 29 35.91 -11.28 2.09
CA LEU A 29 35.66 -12.33 3.08
C LEU A 29 36.90 -12.80 3.84
N ARG A 30 36.71 -12.92 5.16
CA ARG A 30 37.62 -13.53 6.14
C ARG A 30 37.56 -15.06 6.05
N ALA A 31 38.64 -15.75 6.44
CA ALA A 31 38.80 -17.20 6.36
C ALA A 31 37.65 -18.06 6.98
N ASN A 32 36.89 -17.54 7.95
CA ASN A 32 35.77 -18.27 8.57
C ASN A 32 34.56 -18.50 7.64
N PHE A 33 34.47 -17.76 6.53
CA PHE A 33 33.35 -17.82 5.58
C PHE A 33 33.48 -18.95 4.55
N GLN A 34 34.70 -19.45 4.29
CA GLN A 34 34.95 -20.55 3.34
C GLN A 34 34.49 -21.91 3.90
N ASN A 35 34.66 -22.10 5.21
CA ASN A 35 34.25 -23.31 5.92
C ASN A 35 32.72 -23.38 6.03
N ALA A 36 32.07 -22.31 6.49
CA ALA A 36 30.62 -22.26 6.74
C ALA A 36 29.76 -22.65 5.51
N ASN A 37 30.15 -22.20 4.32
CA ASN A 37 29.41 -22.46 3.09
C ASN A 37 29.59 -23.89 2.58
N SER A 38 30.79 -24.45 2.73
CA SER A 38 31.08 -25.85 2.38
C SER A 38 30.28 -26.82 3.28
N TYR A 39 30.07 -26.48 4.56
CA TYR A 39 29.20 -27.24 5.46
C TYR A 39 27.72 -27.15 5.08
N THR A 40 27.25 -25.95 4.76
CA THR A 40 25.85 -25.71 4.36
C THR A 40 25.47 -26.53 3.13
N ILE A 41 26.35 -26.60 2.11
CA ILE A 41 26.12 -27.38 0.88
C ILE A 41 25.90 -28.88 1.16
N ASN A 42 26.63 -29.45 2.13
CA ASN A 42 26.55 -30.88 2.45
C ASN A 42 25.25 -31.28 3.18
N LEU A 43 24.48 -30.30 3.64
CA LEU A 43 23.21 -30.51 4.35
C LEU A 43 21.98 -30.38 3.43
N LYS A 44 22.20 -30.17 2.11
CA LYS A 44 21.11 -30.10 1.14
C LYS A 44 20.30 -31.40 1.11
N ASN A 45 18.98 -31.27 1.05
CA ASN A 45 18.07 -32.39 0.82
C ASN A 45 16.84 -31.93 0.05
N ASP A 46 16.13 -32.87 -0.57
CA ASP A 46 14.98 -32.59 -1.44
C ASP A 46 13.85 -31.81 -0.76
N ARG A 47 13.70 -31.90 0.57
CA ARG A 47 12.68 -31.16 1.30
C ARG A 47 13.10 -29.71 1.52
N ILE A 48 14.33 -29.46 1.95
CA ILE A 48 14.90 -28.11 2.09
C ILE A 48 14.91 -27.38 0.74
N LEU A 49 15.35 -28.06 -0.33
CA LEU A 49 15.41 -27.48 -1.68
C LEU A 49 14.05 -27.05 -2.26
N LYS A 50 12.94 -27.59 -1.73
CA LYS A 50 11.58 -27.19 -2.12
C LYS A 50 11.09 -25.92 -1.42
N VAL A 51 11.68 -25.57 -0.29
CA VAL A 51 11.20 -24.46 0.56
C VAL A 51 12.23 -23.37 0.79
N ALA A 52 13.48 -23.58 0.37
CA ALA A 52 14.58 -22.65 0.57
C ALA A 52 15.48 -22.60 -0.68
N ALA A 53 15.96 -21.41 -1.02
CA ALA A 53 17.03 -21.21 -1.98
C ALA A 53 18.36 -21.62 -1.32
N TRP A 54 18.54 -22.91 -1.06
CA TRP A 54 19.70 -23.43 -0.36
C TRP A 54 20.96 -23.43 -1.26
N PRO A 55 22.16 -23.14 -0.72
CA PRO A 55 23.42 -23.29 -1.46
C PRO A 55 23.62 -24.72 -2.00
N LEU A 56 23.86 -24.83 -3.30
CA LEU A 56 24.03 -26.10 -4.01
C LEU A 56 25.50 -26.49 -4.19
N ASP A 57 26.36 -25.50 -4.44
CA ASP A 57 27.79 -25.65 -4.71
C ASP A 57 28.56 -24.32 -4.52
N THR A 58 29.89 -24.38 -4.49
CA THR A 58 30.79 -23.21 -4.47
C THR A 58 31.32 -22.87 -5.86
N ILE A 59 31.47 -21.57 -6.14
CA ILE A 59 32.08 -21.07 -7.38
C ILE A 59 33.49 -20.59 -7.06
N HIS A 60 34.47 -21.05 -7.84
CA HIS A 60 35.89 -20.77 -7.63
C HIS A 60 36.47 -19.91 -8.77
N SER A 61 37.44 -19.04 -8.46
CA SER A 61 38.10 -18.19 -9.48
C SER A 61 38.90 -18.96 -10.52
N LYS A 62 39.31 -20.19 -10.19
CA LYS A 62 39.97 -21.19 -11.02
C LYS A 62 39.79 -22.56 -10.36
N SER A 63 40.12 -23.66 -11.05
CA SER A 63 40.11 -24.99 -10.43
C SER A 63 40.95 -24.99 -9.15
N ASN A 64 40.36 -25.45 -8.03
CA ASN A 64 40.92 -25.39 -6.67
C ASN A 64 41.36 -23.99 -6.20
N GLY A 65 40.83 -22.93 -6.81
CA GLY A 65 41.09 -21.54 -6.45
C GLY A 65 40.24 -21.06 -5.27
N GLN A 66 40.36 -19.77 -4.94
CA GLN A 66 39.53 -19.14 -3.91
C GLN A 66 38.04 -19.22 -4.29
N ILE A 67 37.19 -19.52 -3.30
CA ILE A 67 35.73 -19.41 -3.44
C ILE A 67 35.40 -17.93 -3.65
N ILE A 68 34.79 -17.63 -4.78
CA ILE A 68 34.36 -16.28 -5.16
C ILE A 68 32.83 -16.10 -5.04
N GLY A 69 32.07 -17.20 -4.96
CA GLY A 69 30.62 -17.15 -4.72
C GLY A 69 29.96 -18.52 -4.52
N LEU A 70 28.62 -18.52 -4.50
CA LEU A 70 27.79 -19.71 -4.29
C LEU A 70 26.84 -19.94 -5.47
N LEU A 71 26.56 -21.21 -5.75
CA LEU A 71 25.55 -21.65 -6.70
C LEU A 71 24.24 -21.89 -5.96
N MET A 72 23.14 -21.27 -6.40
CA MET A 72 21.82 -21.39 -5.76
C MET A 72 20.71 -21.52 -6.80
N SER A 73 19.60 -22.18 -6.42
CA SER A 73 18.39 -22.28 -7.25
C SER A 73 17.86 -20.89 -7.60
N ASN A 74 17.54 -20.66 -8.88
CA ASN A 74 16.91 -19.42 -9.32
C ASN A 74 15.43 -19.39 -8.95
N VAL A 75 15.05 -18.43 -8.10
CA VAL A 75 13.69 -18.25 -7.58
C VAL A 75 12.86 -17.37 -8.52
N SER A 76 12.70 -17.80 -9.76
CA SER A 76 11.92 -17.05 -10.76
C SER A 76 10.41 -17.18 -10.53
N GLY A 77 9.65 -16.11 -10.75
CA GLY A 77 8.19 -16.10 -10.59
C GLY A 77 7.69 -15.89 -9.16
N PHE A 78 8.59 -15.56 -8.23
CA PHE A 78 8.25 -15.18 -6.86
C PHE A 78 8.41 -13.67 -6.67
N LYS A 79 7.73 -13.14 -5.65
CA LYS A 79 7.82 -11.74 -5.22
C LYS A 79 7.92 -11.68 -3.70
N ASP A 80 8.56 -10.66 -3.18
CA ASP A 80 8.70 -10.43 -1.73
C ASP A 80 7.35 -10.50 -1.00
N ILE A 81 7.31 -11.18 0.15
CA ILE A 81 6.06 -11.43 0.89
C ILE A 81 5.37 -10.13 1.35
N HIS A 82 6.13 -9.04 1.55
CA HIS A 82 5.55 -7.75 1.94
C HIS A 82 4.66 -7.14 0.86
N LYS A 83 4.89 -7.48 -0.41
CA LYS A 83 4.00 -7.09 -1.52
C LYS A 83 2.65 -7.78 -1.42
N LEU A 84 2.57 -8.94 -0.78
CA LEU A 84 1.35 -9.72 -0.61
C LEU A 84 0.54 -9.27 0.62
N TYR A 85 1.15 -9.02 1.77
CA TYR A 85 0.37 -8.70 2.97
C TYR A 85 -0.20 -7.28 3.00
N SER A 86 0.45 -6.31 2.32
CA SER A 86 -0.05 -4.93 2.23
C SER A 86 -1.15 -4.81 1.17
N PRO A 87 -2.34 -4.29 1.50
CA PRO A 87 -3.44 -4.20 0.55
C PRO A 87 -3.08 -3.46 -0.75
N LYS A 88 -2.37 -2.33 -0.64
CA LYS A 88 -2.05 -1.49 -1.81
C LYS A 88 -1.18 -2.23 -2.83
N SER A 89 -0.10 -2.87 -2.38
CA SER A 89 0.78 -3.63 -3.26
C SER A 89 0.13 -4.95 -3.69
N ARG A 90 -0.69 -5.58 -2.83
CA ARG A 90 -1.36 -6.84 -3.17
C ARG A 90 -2.28 -6.67 -4.37
N LEU A 91 -3.05 -5.59 -4.42
CA LEU A 91 -3.96 -5.33 -5.54
C LEU A 91 -3.24 -5.22 -6.89
N SER A 92 -1.98 -4.77 -6.93
CA SER A 92 -1.18 -4.71 -8.15
C SER A 92 -0.38 -6.00 -8.41
N GLU A 93 0.26 -6.54 -7.38
CA GLU A 93 1.23 -7.63 -7.51
C GLU A 93 0.60 -9.02 -7.46
N PHE A 94 -0.51 -9.17 -6.74
CA PHE A 94 -1.26 -10.40 -6.54
C PHE A 94 -2.78 -10.12 -6.69
N PRO A 95 -3.25 -9.70 -7.88
CA PRO A 95 -4.60 -9.18 -8.07
C PRO A 95 -5.72 -10.18 -7.81
N ASN A 96 -5.41 -11.48 -7.70
CA ASN A 96 -6.37 -12.54 -7.39
C ASN A 96 -6.26 -13.04 -5.93
N ALA A 97 -5.37 -12.47 -5.12
CA ALA A 97 -5.15 -12.91 -3.75
C ALA A 97 -6.22 -12.34 -2.80
N GLY A 98 -7.21 -13.16 -2.48
CA GLY A 98 -8.16 -12.94 -1.39
C GLY A 98 -7.62 -13.42 -0.03
N TRP A 99 -8.41 -13.28 1.04
CA TRP A 99 -8.04 -13.78 2.36
C TRP A 99 -7.72 -15.29 2.43
N PRO A 100 -8.40 -16.19 1.68
CA PRO A 100 -8.01 -17.61 1.63
C PRO A 100 -6.61 -17.84 1.07
N PHE A 101 -6.18 -17.01 0.10
CA PHE A 101 -4.82 -17.06 -0.43
C PHE A 101 -3.80 -16.71 0.65
N LEU A 102 -4.08 -15.67 1.46
CA LEU A 102 -3.21 -15.25 2.57
C LEU A 102 -3.11 -16.33 3.66
N LEU A 103 -4.23 -16.99 3.99
CA LEU A 103 -4.24 -18.13 4.91
C LEU A 103 -3.40 -19.30 4.37
N HIS A 104 -3.54 -19.60 3.08
CA HIS A 104 -2.77 -20.67 2.44
C HIS A 104 -1.26 -20.33 2.38
N THR A 105 -0.90 -19.08 2.06
CA THR A 105 0.50 -18.62 2.12
C THR A 105 1.05 -18.71 3.53
N ALA A 106 0.29 -18.30 4.55
CA ALA A 106 0.71 -18.40 5.95
C ALA A 106 0.95 -19.86 6.36
N ALA A 107 0.11 -20.79 5.92
CA ALA A 107 0.29 -22.21 6.17
C ALA A 107 1.54 -22.75 5.46
N ASN A 108 1.80 -22.33 4.22
CA ASN A 108 3.02 -22.71 3.49
C ASN A 108 4.29 -22.11 4.10
N LEU A 109 4.22 -20.90 4.65
CA LEU A 109 5.32 -20.31 5.43
C LEU A 109 5.63 -21.14 6.67
N ALA A 110 4.61 -21.53 7.43
CA ALA A 110 4.79 -22.41 8.59
C ALA A 110 5.36 -23.79 8.19
N ARG A 111 4.92 -24.37 7.06
CA ARG A 111 5.51 -25.61 6.52
C ARG A 111 7.00 -25.45 6.18
N ALA A 112 7.39 -24.32 5.59
CA ALA A 112 8.80 -24.04 5.30
C ALA A 112 9.65 -23.99 6.58
N PHE A 113 9.16 -23.33 7.64
CA PHE A 113 9.82 -23.30 8.95
C PHE A 113 9.92 -24.70 9.56
N SER A 114 8.84 -25.50 9.49
CA SER A 114 8.84 -26.89 9.98
C SER A 114 9.95 -27.70 9.33
N VAL A 115 10.08 -27.62 8.00
CA VAL A 115 11.12 -28.34 7.26
C VAL A 115 12.51 -27.94 7.73
N VAL A 116 12.81 -26.64 7.89
CA VAL A 116 14.13 -26.19 8.35
C VAL A 116 14.42 -26.69 9.77
N HIS A 117 13.44 -26.56 10.68
CA HIS A 117 13.56 -26.97 12.08
C HIS A 117 13.69 -28.49 12.25
N GLU A 118 13.05 -29.30 11.40
CA GLU A 118 13.15 -30.76 11.41
C GLU A 118 14.59 -31.27 11.16
N TYR A 119 15.40 -30.52 10.41
CA TYR A 119 16.82 -30.82 10.18
C TYR A 119 17.75 -30.19 11.23
N GLY A 120 17.21 -29.66 12.32
CA GLY A 120 18.00 -29.09 13.43
C GLY A 120 18.55 -27.68 13.14
N HIS A 121 18.17 -27.06 12.03
CA HIS A 121 18.60 -25.71 11.68
C HIS A 121 17.67 -24.65 12.29
N VAL A 122 18.19 -23.44 12.48
CA VAL A 122 17.46 -22.27 12.96
C VAL A 122 17.67 -21.16 11.93
N ILE A 123 16.58 -20.54 11.45
CA ILE A 123 16.62 -19.49 10.44
C ILE A 123 17.36 -18.27 10.98
N GLY A 124 17.08 -17.90 12.24
CA GLY A 124 17.74 -16.81 12.94
C GLY A 124 17.25 -15.44 12.48
N ASP A 125 17.56 -15.05 11.24
CA ASP A 125 17.13 -13.77 10.66
C ASP A 125 15.75 -13.87 10.01
N VAL A 126 14.76 -14.18 10.84
CA VAL A 126 13.37 -14.18 10.41
C VAL A 126 12.92 -12.75 10.14
N ASN A 127 12.69 -12.39 8.88
CA ASN A 127 12.09 -11.12 8.49
C ASN A 127 11.41 -11.25 7.11
N HIS A 128 10.57 -10.29 6.74
CA HIS A 128 9.84 -10.33 5.46
C HIS A 128 10.73 -10.15 4.22
N GLY A 129 11.95 -9.63 4.36
CA GLY A 129 12.93 -9.54 3.28
C GLY A 129 13.44 -10.90 2.84
N ASN A 130 13.47 -11.87 3.76
CA ASN A 130 14.02 -13.21 3.52
C ASN A 130 12.96 -14.24 3.07
N VAL A 131 11.78 -13.77 2.66
CA VAL A 131 10.65 -14.62 2.24
C VAL A 131 10.03 -14.11 0.95
N VAL A 132 9.94 -14.99 -0.04
CA VAL A 132 9.30 -14.72 -1.33
C VAL A 132 8.14 -15.68 -1.61
N VAL A 133 7.14 -15.22 -2.36
CA VAL A 133 5.87 -15.94 -2.59
C VAL A 133 5.51 -15.94 -4.08
N SER A 134 5.04 -17.07 -4.60
CA SER A 134 4.56 -17.20 -5.98
C SER A 134 3.09 -16.82 -6.14
N ASP A 135 2.61 -16.75 -7.40
CA ASP A 135 1.19 -16.59 -7.73
C ASP A 135 0.31 -17.80 -7.35
N LYS A 136 0.91 -18.90 -6.89
CA LYS A 136 0.25 -20.10 -6.38
C LYS A 136 0.31 -20.21 -4.85
N ALA A 137 0.66 -19.13 -4.15
CA ALA A 137 0.82 -19.09 -2.70
C ALA A 137 1.91 -20.05 -2.16
N THR A 138 2.84 -20.51 -2.99
CA THR A 138 4.02 -21.26 -2.54
C THR A 138 5.06 -20.28 -1.97
N VAL A 139 5.74 -20.68 -0.91
CA VAL A 139 6.72 -19.87 -0.19
C VAL A 139 8.11 -20.43 -0.42
N MET A 140 9.09 -19.53 -0.60
CA MET A 140 10.51 -19.88 -0.58
C MET A 140 11.27 -18.94 0.36
N LEU A 141 12.08 -19.52 1.23
CA LEU A 141 13.04 -18.81 2.07
C LEU A 141 14.28 -18.49 1.23
N ILE A 142 14.79 -17.28 1.37
CA ILE A 142 16.05 -16.83 0.76
C ILE A 142 17.01 -16.39 1.85
N ASP A 143 18.24 -16.02 1.47
CA ASP A 143 19.28 -15.62 2.43
C ASP A 143 19.64 -16.75 3.42
N CYS A 144 19.78 -17.97 2.91
CA CYS A 144 20.00 -19.17 3.72
C CYS A 144 21.41 -19.30 4.30
N ASP A 145 22.35 -18.44 3.87
CA ASP A 145 23.71 -18.33 4.39
C ASP A 145 23.77 -17.69 5.77
N SER A 146 22.72 -16.98 6.19
CA SER A 146 22.61 -16.45 7.56
C SER A 146 22.04 -17.45 8.57
N PHE A 147 21.66 -18.66 8.15
CA PHE A 147 21.03 -19.64 9.04
C PHE A 147 22.02 -20.12 10.10
N GLN A 148 21.51 -20.40 11.30
CA GLN A 148 22.27 -21.14 12.29
C GLN A 148 22.17 -22.63 11.99
N ILE A 149 23.32 -23.23 11.71
CA ILE A 149 23.46 -24.61 11.28
C ILE A 149 24.29 -25.37 12.33
N GLU A 150 23.85 -26.59 12.63
CA GLU A 150 24.57 -27.52 13.50
C GLU A 150 24.83 -28.80 12.72
N ASP A 151 26.11 -29.15 12.55
CA ASP A 151 26.54 -30.40 11.90
C ASP A 151 27.72 -30.99 12.67
N ARG A 152 27.63 -32.28 13.03
CA ARG A 152 28.69 -33.04 13.72
C ARG A 152 29.33 -32.33 14.93
N GLY A 153 28.54 -31.58 15.70
CA GLY A 153 28.99 -30.85 16.89
C GLY A 153 29.61 -29.47 16.61
N GLN A 154 29.75 -29.06 15.34
CA GLN A 154 30.12 -27.70 14.97
C GLN A 154 28.85 -26.86 14.75
N LYS A 155 28.83 -25.67 15.36
CA LYS A 155 27.70 -24.73 15.27
C LYS A 155 28.13 -23.46 14.56
N LEU A 156 27.51 -23.20 13.41
CA LEU A 156 27.60 -21.95 12.67
C LEU A 156 26.48 -21.04 13.15
N LEU A 157 26.80 -19.85 13.68
CA LEU A 157 25.83 -18.96 14.32
C LEU A 157 25.31 -17.88 13.38
N CYS A 158 24.05 -17.50 13.57
CA CYS A 158 23.42 -16.37 12.90
C CYS A 158 23.76 -15.05 13.63
N GLU A 159 24.53 -14.17 12.99
CA GLU A 159 24.99 -12.90 13.58
C GLU A 159 24.17 -11.67 13.15
N VAL A 160 23.09 -11.85 12.37
CA VAL A 160 22.23 -10.77 11.84
C VAL A 160 20.78 -10.93 12.28
N GLY A 161 20.02 -9.83 12.33
CA GLY A 161 18.63 -9.88 12.79
C GLY A 161 17.92 -8.54 12.69
N VAL A 162 16.64 -8.56 12.30
CA VAL A 162 15.78 -7.36 12.25
C VAL A 162 14.97 -7.21 13.54
N SER A 163 15.24 -6.15 14.33
CA SER A 163 14.66 -5.90 15.67
C SER A 163 13.15 -6.17 15.78
N THR A 164 12.38 -5.71 14.79
CA THR A 164 10.92 -5.80 14.76
C THR A 164 10.38 -7.23 14.64
N HIS A 165 11.19 -8.18 14.19
CA HIS A 165 10.81 -9.60 14.07
C HIS A 165 11.54 -10.47 15.10
N GLN A 166 12.37 -9.87 15.96
CA GLN A 166 13.08 -10.57 17.03
C GLN A 166 12.26 -10.57 18.32
N PRO A 167 12.36 -11.62 19.15
CA PRO A 167 11.57 -11.75 20.35
C PRO A 167 11.99 -10.77 21.47
N PRO A 168 11.19 -10.64 22.54
CA PRO A 168 11.43 -9.72 23.66
C PRO A 168 12.80 -9.88 24.32
N GLU A 169 13.28 -11.12 24.46
CA GLU A 169 14.59 -11.46 25.02
C GLU A 169 15.78 -10.95 24.20
N PHE A 170 15.55 -10.49 22.95
CA PHE A 170 16.58 -9.93 22.07
C PHE A 170 16.48 -8.42 21.86
N GLN A 171 15.52 -7.72 22.48
CA GLN A 171 15.36 -6.27 22.25
C GLN A 171 16.48 -5.41 22.87
N ASN A 172 17.22 -5.94 23.86
CA ASN A 172 18.29 -5.20 24.56
C ASN A 172 19.71 -5.65 24.19
N ILE A 173 19.87 -6.54 23.21
CA ILE A 173 21.20 -7.01 22.83
C ILE A 173 21.84 -6.01 21.86
N LYS A 174 23.16 -5.79 21.99
CA LYS A 174 23.90 -4.89 21.10
C LYS A 174 24.45 -5.59 19.86
N SER A 175 24.57 -6.92 19.90
CA SER A 175 25.10 -7.75 18.82
C SER A 175 24.61 -9.19 18.96
N PHE A 176 24.40 -9.88 17.85
CA PHE A 176 24.10 -11.32 17.82
C PHE A 176 25.34 -12.20 17.77
N ARG A 177 26.54 -11.61 17.71
CA ARG A 177 27.80 -12.36 17.65
C ARG A 177 27.96 -13.26 18.86
N GLY A 178 28.19 -14.56 18.62
CA GLY A 178 28.35 -15.57 19.66
C GLY A 178 27.06 -16.00 20.36
N ILE A 179 25.89 -15.49 19.95
CA ILE A 179 24.61 -15.87 20.55
C ILE A 179 24.06 -17.12 19.85
N THR A 180 23.81 -18.18 20.62
CA THR A 180 23.09 -19.36 20.14
C THR A 180 21.59 -19.11 20.15
N ARG A 181 20.96 -19.21 18.99
CA ARG A 181 19.50 -19.11 18.83
C ARG A 181 18.84 -20.48 18.92
N THR A 182 17.55 -20.48 19.20
CA THR A 182 16.71 -21.68 19.28
C THR A 182 15.55 -21.54 18.31
N GLN A 183 14.89 -22.66 17.99
CA GLN A 183 13.64 -22.67 17.21
C GLN A 183 12.56 -21.80 17.88
N ASN A 184 12.58 -21.69 19.22
CA ASN A 184 11.64 -20.83 19.95
C ASN A 184 11.82 -19.33 19.62
N HIS A 185 13.02 -18.89 19.24
CA HIS A 185 13.24 -17.52 18.76
C HIS A 185 12.64 -17.32 17.35
N ASP A 186 12.87 -18.27 16.43
CA ASP A 186 12.26 -18.25 15.10
C ASP A 186 10.72 -18.26 15.17
N ASN A 187 10.14 -19.03 16.09
CA ASN A 187 8.70 -19.15 16.27
C ASN A 187 8.02 -17.80 16.59
N PHE A 188 8.74 -16.88 17.25
CA PHE A 188 8.25 -15.51 17.43
C PHE A 188 8.16 -14.77 16.10
N GLY A 189 9.24 -14.78 15.31
CA GLY A 189 9.28 -14.15 14.00
C GLY A 189 8.26 -14.76 13.02
N LEU A 190 8.06 -16.07 13.08
CA LEU A 190 7.01 -16.77 12.33
C LEU A 190 5.62 -16.23 12.70
N ALA A 191 5.33 -16.10 13.99
CA ALA A 191 4.06 -15.55 14.46
C ALA A 191 3.85 -14.10 13.98
N VAL A 192 4.91 -13.26 13.96
CA VAL A 192 4.86 -11.90 13.41
C VAL A 192 4.51 -11.91 11.91
N LEU A 193 5.17 -12.75 11.10
CA LEU A 193 4.91 -12.85 9.66
C LEU A 193 3.50 -13.37 9.35
N ILE A 194 3.03 -14.39 10.08
CA ILE A 194 1.65 -14.90 9.97
C ILE A 194 0.67 -13.78 10.34
N PHE A 195 0.92 -13.05 11.42
CA PHE A 195 0.06 -11.93 11.83
C PHE A 195 0.00 -10.86 10.73
N GLN A 196 1.13 -10.46 10.17
CA GLN A 196 1.17 -9.48 9.07
C GLN A 196 0.37 -9.95 7.85
N LEU A 197 0.50 -11.21 7.44
CA LEU A 197 -0.29 -11.79 6.35
C LEU A 197 -1.79 -11.68 6.61
N LEU A 198 -2.25 -12.05 7.81
CA LEU A 198 -3.69 -12.11 8.11
C LEU A 198 -4.29 -10.73 8.46
N PHE A 199 -3.50 -9.82 9.02
CA PHE A 199 -3.91 -8.50 9.50
C PHE A 199 -3.45 -7.36 8.59
N MET A 200 -3.41 -7.60 7.27
CA MET A 200 -3.21 -6.57 6.24
C MET A 200 -1.91 -5.77 6.40
N GLY A 201 -0.83 -6.44 6.80
CA GLY A 201 0.49 -5.86 6.99
C GLY A 201 0.67 -5.12 8.32
N ARG A 202 -0.30 -5.18 9.23
CA ARG A 202 -0.14 -4.63 10.59
C ARG A 202 0.81 -5.47 11.42
N HIS A 203 1.57 -4.80 12.28
CA HIS A 203 2.42 -5.47 13.26
C HIS A 203 1.63 -5.80 14.55
N PRO A 204 1.82 -6.98 15.18
CA PRO A 204 1.07 -7.37 16.38
C PRO A 204 1.25 -6.39 17.57
N PHE A 205 2.41 -5.73 17.65
CA PHE A 205 2.73 -4.73 18.68
C PHE A 205 2.44 -3.28 18.26
N SER A 206 1.86 -3.06 17.07
CA SER A 206 1.45 -1.73 16.62
C SER A 206 0.04 -1.42 17.13
N GLY A 207 -0.07 -0.46 18.04
CA GLY A 207 -1.29 -0.02 18.68
C GLY A 207 -1.18 1.40 19.23
N SER A 208 -2.30 1.98 19.67
CA SER A 208 -2.28 3.25 20.41
C SER A 208 -1.89 2.97 21.86
N PHE A 209 -0.74 3.52 22.27
CA PHE A 209 -0.30 3.47 23.67
C PHE A 209 -1.14 4.42 24.52
N LEU A 210 -1.64 3.93 25.65
CA LEU A 210 -2.51 4.65 26.59
C LEU A 210 -1.76 5.19 27.81
N GLY A 211 -0.47 4.88 27.95
CA GLY A 211 0.39 5.41 29.00
C GLY A 211 1.07 6.72 28.61
N THR A 212 2.06 7.12 29.41
CA THR A 212 2.83 8.35 29.20
C THR A 212 4.13 8.10 28.43
N GLY A 213 4.49 9.02 27.54
CA GLY A 213 5.73 8.97 26.77
C GLY A 213 5.62 8.14 25.48
N GLU A 214 6.76 7.95 24.82
CA GLU A 214 6.82 7.20 23.55
C GLU A 214 6.85 5.69 23.77
N MET A 215 6.23 4.99 22.83
CA MET A 215 6.20 3.53 22.76
C MET A 215 6.64 3.08 21.36
N PRO A 216 7.97 3.08 21.09
CA PRO A 216 8.49 2.48 19.86
C PRO A 216 8.22 0.97 19.85
N LEU A 217 8.26 0.38 18.65
CA LEU A 217 7.82 -1.00 18.43
C LEU A 217 8.68 -2.00 19.21
N GLU A 218 9.99 -1.79 19.24
CA GLU A 218 10.98 -2.59 19.98
C GLU A 218 10.67 -2.61 21.47
N LYS A 219 10.34 -1.45 22.05
CA LYS A 219 9.93 -1.34 23.45
C LYS A 219 8.59 -2.04 23.71
N ALA A 220 7.63 -1.91 22.78
CA ALA A 220 6.36 -2.62 22.88
C ALA A 220 6.54 -4.14 22.85
N ILE A 221 7.45 -4.65 22.01
CA ILE A 221 7.84 -6.07 21.97
C ILE A 221 8.47 -6.46 23.30
N GLN A 222 9.49 -5.73 23.75
CA GLN A 222 10.21 -5.97 25.00
C GLN A 222 9.26 -6.07 26.21
N GLU A 223 8.24 -5.22 26.26
CA GLU A 223 7.26 -5.15 27.36
C GLU A 223 6.02 -6.04 27.13
N PHE A 224 6.05 -6.95 26.15
CA PHE A 224 4.96 -7.88 25.81
C PHE A 224 3.62 -7.19 25.50
N ARG A 225 3.65 -5.97 24.97
CA ARG A 225 2.47 -5.12 24.71
C ARG A 225 1.74 -5.50 23.41
N PHE A 226 1.33 -6.75 23.30
CA PHE A 226 0.52 -7.23 22.18
C PHE A 226 -0.80 -6.43 22.09
N ALA A 227 -1.00 -5.69 21.00
CA ALA A 227 -2.02 -4.66 20.91
C ALA A 227 -3.43 -5.20 20.58
N TYR A 228 -3.52 -6.44 20.13
CA TYR A 228 -4.75 -7.10 19.67
C TYR A 228 -5.26 -8.16 20.66
N GLY A 229 -4.46 -8.46 21.69
CA GLY A 229 -4.78 -9.50 22.66
C GLY A 229 -5.82 -9.06 23.69
N ILE A 230 -6.41 -10.03 24.39
CA ILE A 230 -7.42 -9.84 25.43
C ILE A 230 -6.88 -8.93 26.56
N SER A 231 -5.57 -9.03 26.85
CA SER A 231 -4.89 -8.25 27.88
C SER A 231 -4.36 -6.90 27.39
N ALA A 232 -4.67 -6.45 26.16
CA ALA A 232 -4.12 -5.22 25.60
C ALA A 232 -4.38 -3.99 26.49
N LYS A 233 -5.61 -3.81 26.97
CA LYS A 233 -5.99 -2.68 27.84
C LYS A 233 -5.21 -2.70 29.17
N LEU A 234 -5.03 -3.88 29.77
CA LEU A 234 -4.22 -4.05 31.00
C LEU A 234 -2.76 -3.69 30.74
N LYS A 235 -2.26 -3.97 29.53
CA LYS A 235 -0.93 -3.59 29.05
C LYS A 235 -0.91 -2.19 28.43
N GLN A 236 -1.87 -1.32 28.78
CA GLN A 236 -1.99 0.07 28.31
C GLN A 236 -1.92 0.22 26.77
N MET A 237 -2.40 -0.77 26.04
CA MET A 237 -2.52 -0.73 24.60
C MET A 237 -3.99 -0.71 24.20
N LYS A 238 -4.25 0.01 23.11
CA LYS A 238 -5.51 -0.07 22.38
C LYS A 238 -5.22 -0.50 20.95
N GLN A 239 -5.96 -1.50 20.49
CA GLN A 239 -5.92 -1.93 19.09
C GLN A 239 -6.17 -0.72 18.17
N PRO A 240 -5.41 -0.56 17.06
CA PRO A 240 -5.68 0.49 16.09
C PRO A 240 -7.12 0.40 15.57
N PRO A 241 -7.81 1.55 15.38
CA PRO A 241 -9.17 1.54 14.85
C PRO A 241 -9.22 0.93 13.45
N ASN A 242 -10.37 0.36 13.08
CA ASN A 242 -10.64 -0.19 11.74
C ASN A 242 -9.63 -1.27 11.31
N THR A 243 -9.30 -2.18 12.23
CA THR A 243 -8.46 -3.35 11.96
C THR A 243 -9.19 -4.64 12.31
N LEU A 244 -8.77 -5.77 11.74
CA LEU A 244 -9.33 -7.08 12.06
C LEU A 244 -9.11 -7.38 13.56
N SER A 245 -10.11 -7.99 14.21
CA SER A 245 -10.00 -8.45 15.60
C SER A 245 -9.64 -9.94 15.65
N LEU A 246 -8.98 -10.38 16.74
CA LEU A 246 -8.78 -11.82 16.99
C LEU A 246 -10.11 -12.61 17.09
N SER A 247 -11.21 -11.94 17.46
CA SER A 247 -12.56 -12.54 17.47
C SER A 247 -13.07 -12.92 16.07
N ASN A 248 -12.41 -12.44 14.99
CA ASN A 248 -12.71 -12.84 13.63
C ASN A 248 -11.94 -14.09 13.17
N LEU A 249 -11.11 -14.67 14.05
CA LEU A 249 -10.37 -15.92 13.83
C LEU A 249 -11.01 -17.06 14.63
N THR A 250 -10.69 -18.31 14.28
CA THR A 250 -11.04 -19.46 15.11
C THR A 250 -10.39 -19.32 16.49
N PRO A 251 -11.04 -19.82 17.56
CA PRO A 251 -10.47 -19.74 18.92
C PRO A 251 -9.05 -20.29 19.01
N LYS A 252 -8.77 -21.38 18.28
CA LYS A 252 -7.46 -22.01 18.22
C LYS A 252 -6.41 -21.12 17.56
N LEU A 253 -6.72 -20.48 16.43
CA LEU A 253 -5.76 -19.60 15.76
C LEU A 253 -5.49 -18.33 16.59
N ALA A 254 -6.53 -17.78 17.23
CA ALA A 254 -6.39 -16.66 18.14
C ALA A 254 -5.50 -16.98 19.35
N SER A 255 -5.67 -18.17 19.96
CA SER A 255 -4.87 -18.59 21.11
C SER A 255 -3.38 -18.77 20.78
N LEU A 256 -3.03 -19.19 19.55
CA LEU A 256 -1.63 -19.28 19.14
C LEU A 256 -0.95 -17.90 19.11
N PHE A 257 -1.64 -16.84 18.67
CA PHE A 257 -1.09 -15.48 18.74
C PHE A 257 -0.89 -15.01 20.18
N GLU A 258 -1.88 -15.26 21.05
CA GLU A 258 -1.77 -14.94 22.49
C GLU A 258 -0.57 -15.66 23.12
N GLN A 259 -0.41 -16.95 22.86
CA GLN A 259 0.71 -17.75 23.37
C GLN A 259 2.05 -17.25 22.85
N ALA A 260 2.18 -17.02 21.53
CA ALA A 260 3.43 -16.59 20.89
C ALA A 260 3.96 -15.25 21.42
N PHE A 261 3.06 -14.31 21.73
CA PHE A 261 3.39 -12.96 22.17
C PHE A 261 3.27 -12.75 23.70
N SER A 262 3.01 -13.81 24.46
CA SER A 262 2.94 -13.77 25.92
C SER A 262 4.33 -13.83 26.58
N PRO A 263 4.47 -13.37 27.84
CA PRO A 263 5.67 -13.60 28.65
C PRO A 263 6.02 -15.09 28.78
N GLU A 264 5.00 -15.96 28.86
CA GLU A 264 5.17 -17.41 28.93
C GLU A 264 5.88 -17.96 27.69
N GLY A 265 5.77 -17.30 26.53
CA GLY A 265 6.44 -17.69 25.30
C GLY A 265 7.97 -17.67 25.39
N ILE A 266 8.59 -16.94 26.32
CA ILE A 266 10.06 -16.96 26.49
C ILE A 266 10.54 -18.34 26.94
N LYS A 267 9.71 -19.07 27.70
CA LYS A 267 10.07 -20.40 28.19
C LYS A 267 10.43 -21.31 27.02
N VAL A 268 11.46 -22.14 27.23
CA VAL A 268 12.00 -23.03 26.20
C VAL A 268 10.88 -23.88 25.62
N ASN A 269 10.76 -23.87 24.29
CA ASN A 269 9.77 -24.61 23.52
C ASN A 269 8.30 -24.28 23.84
N ASN A 270 8.01 -23.09 24.39
CA ASN A 270 6.66 -22.71 24.77
C ASN A 270 5.93 -21.81 23.75
N ARG A 271 6.62 -21.21 22.76
CA ARG A 271 5.93 -20.58 21.62
C ARG A 271 5.38 -21.66 20.68
N PRO A 272 4.24 -21.41 20.01
CA PRO A 272 3.66 -22.37 19.07
C PRO A 272 4.64 -22.81 17.99
N LYS A 273 4.72 -24.12 17.79
CA LYS A 273 5.57 -24.72 16.74
C LYS A 273 4.95 -24.50 15.36
N PRO A 274 5.76 -24.55 14.28
CA PRO A 274 5.25 -24.35 12.93
C PRO A 274 4.08 -25.29 12.56
N GLN A 275 4.11 -26.56 12.99
CA GLN A 275 3.02 -27.51 12.72
C GLN A 275 1.68 -27.11 13.39
N GLU A 276 1.72 -26.44 14.55
CA GLU A 276 0.51 -25.97 15.23
C GLU A 276 -0.16 -24.85 14.42
N TRP A 277 0.64 -23.95 13.85
CA TRP A 277 0.17 -22.93 12.92
C TRP A 277 -0.46 -23.54 11.67
N VAL A 278 0.18 -24.53 11.05
CA VAL A 278 -0.37 -25.24 9.87
C VAL A 278 -1.77 -25.78 10.19
N ASN A 279 -1.92 -26.49 11.30
CA ASN A 279 -3.19 -27.08 11.70
C ASN A 279 -4.28 -26.02 11.95
N ALA A 280 -3.94 -24.93 12.66
CA ALA A 280 -4.90 -23.86 12.98
C ALA A 280 -5.29 -23.04 11.74
N LEU A 281 -4.37 -22.81 10.81
CA LEU A 281 -4.62 -22.08 9.55
C LEU A 281 -5.46 -22.91 8.57
N ASP A 282 -5.20 -24.21 8.47
CA ASP A 282 -6.01 -25.12 7.65
C ASP A 282 -7.44 -25.24 8.20
N GLU A 283 -7.61 -25.24 9.54
CA GLU A 283 -8.92 -25.18 10.21
C GLU A 283 -9.65 -23.86 9.91
N GLN A 284 -8.98 -22.72 10.08
CA GLN A 284 -9.52 -21.40 9.74
C GLN A 284 -10.00 -21.33 8.28
N SER A 285 -9.26 -21.93 7.35
CA SER A 285 -9.59 -21.95 5.92
C SER A 285 -10.88 -22.74 5.61
N LYS A 286 -11.11 -23.85 6.31
CA LYS A 286 -12.33 -24.68 6.18
C LYS A 286 -13.57 -23.99 6.75
N GLU A 287 -13.37 -23.10 7.72
CA GLU A 287 -14.43 -22.36 8.41
C GLU A 287 -14.80 -21.02 7.75
N LEU A 288 -14.41 -20.79 6.50
CA LEU A 288 -14.76 -19.56 5.77
C LEU A 288 -16.12 -19.63 5.07
N LYS A 289 -16.86 -18.53 5.08
CA LYS A 289 -18.02 -18.29 4.20
C LYS A 289 -17.78 -17.06 3.33
N LYS A 290 -18.44 -17.05 2.15
CA LYS A 290 -18.47 -15.90 1.24
C LYS A 290 -19.42 -14.84 1.80
N CYS A 291 -19.03 -13.58 1.71
CA CYS A 291 -19.92 -12.48 2.09
C CYS A 291 -21.05 -12.30 1.07
N SER A 292 -22.26 -12.04 1.56
CA SER A 292 -23.44 -11.72 0.76
C SER A 292 -23.35 -10.35 0.09
N ASN A 293 -22.69 -9.38 0.73
CA ASN A 293 -22.65 -7.99 0.29
C ASN A 293 -21.47 -7.73 -0.66
N ASN A 294 -20.35 -8.43 -0.46
CA ASN A 294 -19.18 -8.33 -1.33
C ASN A 294 -18.61 -9.73 -1.62
N ASN A 295 -18.77 -10.17 -2.86
CA ASN A 295 -18.37 -11.50 -3.28
C ASN A 295 -16.84 -11.75 -3.26
N THR A 296 -16.02 -10.70 -3.04
CA THR A 296 -14.56 -10.79 -2.87
C THR A 296 -14.15 -11.12 -1.44
N HIS A 297 -15.07 -10.96 -0.48
CA HIS A 297 -14.80 -11.18 0.92
C HIS A 297 -15.12 -12.61 1.32
N MET A 298 -14.17 -13.21 2.04
CA MET A 298 -14.38 -14.46 2.76
C MET A 298 -13.98 -14.23 4.22
N TYR A 299 -14.79 -14.72 5.15
CA TYR A 299 -14.60 -14.50 6.58
C TYR A 299 -15.15 -15.68 7.37
N LEU A 300 -14.80 -15.75 8.66
CA LEU A 300 -15.17 -16.85 9.54
C LEU A 300 -16.70 -17.03 9.64
N LYS A 301 -17.18 -18.27 9.48
CA LYS A 301 -18.60 -18.63 9.47
C LYS A 301 -19.35 -18.22 10.74
N SER A 302 -18.72 -18.36 11.91
CA SER A 302 -19.32 -18.05 13.22
C SER A 302 -19.53 -16.55 13.45
N VAL A 303 -18.87 -15.68 12.69
CA VAL A 303 -19.05 -14.23 12.80
C VAL A 303 -20.32 -13.83 12.03
N HIS A 304 -21.19 -13.03 12.65
CA HIS A 304 -22.44 -12.58 12.04
C HIS A 304 -22.20 -11.54 10.93
N THR A 305 -21.42 -10.49 11.22
CA THR A 305 -21.13 -9.40 10.29
C THR A 305 -19.80 -9.62 9.57
N CYS A 306 -19.69 -9.15 8.32
CA CYS A 306 -18.43 -9.24 7.58
C CYS A 306 -17.43 -8.19 8.09
N PRO A 307 -16.28 -8.58 8.67
CA PRO A 307 -15.32 -7.62 9.20
C PRO A 307 -14.65 -6.78 8.11
N TRP A 308 -14.51 -7.36 6.91
CA TRP A 308 -13.91 -6.67 5.77
C TRP A 308 -14.80 -5.54 5.27
N CYS A 309 -16.11 -5.78 5.10
CA CYS A 309 -17.07 -4.73 4.74
C CYS A 309 -17.05 -3.57 5.75
N GLU A 310 -16.98 -3.87 7.05
CA GLU A 310 -16.90 -2.86 8.10
C GLU A 310 -15.61 -2.03 8.02
N ILE A 311 -14.46 -2.67 7.80
CA ILE A 311 -13.19 -1.98 7.65
C ILE A 311 -13.19 -1.10 6.39
N GLU A 312 -13.64 -1.63 5.26
CA GLU A 312 -13.66 -0.91 3.98
C GLU A 312 -14.64 0.27 4.01
N SER A 313 -15.80 0.14 4.66
CA SER A 313 -16.76 1.24 4.79
C SER A 313 -16.24 2.38 5.66
N LYS A 314 -15.58 2.06 6.79
CA LYS A 314 -15.02 3.06 7.71
C LYS A 314 -13.74 3.73 7.19
N THR A 315 -12.96 3.04 6.34
CA THR A 315 -11.66 3.54 5.86
C THR A 315 -11.69 4.05 4.42
N GLY A 316 -12.65 3.62 3.61
CA GLY A 316 -12.68 3.86 2.15
C GLY A 316 -11.60 3.11 1.37
N ILE A 317 -10.78 2.29 2.04
CA ILE A 317 -9.72 1.48 1.44
C ILE A 317 -10.32 0.15 1.00
N ILE A 318 -9.95 -0.32 -0.20
CA ILE A 318 -10.30 -1.66 -0.69
C ILE A 318 -9.21 -2.64 -0.29
N LEU A 319 -9.58 -3.78 0.27
CA LEU A 319 -8.66 -4.79 0.79
C LEU A 319 -8.47 -5.95 -0.19
N PHE A 320 -9.49 -6.27 -1.00
CA PHE A 320 -9.48 -7.41 -1.92
C PHE A 320 -10.10 -7.06 -3.27
N ASN A 321 -9.69 -7.76 -4.32
CA ASN A 321 -10.10 -7.51 -5.69
C ASN A 321 -11.25 -8.42 -6.13
N PHE A 322 -12.02 -8.01 -7.15
CA PHE A 322 -13.02 -8.86 -7.80
C PHE A 322 -12.32 -9.82 -8.78
N ALA A 323 -11.79 -10.92 -8.23
CA ALA A 323 -10.93 -11.89 -8.92
C ALA A 323 -11.58 -12.63 -10.11
N GLU A 324 -12.91 -12.59 -10.27
CA GLU A 324 -13.64 -13.38 -11.28
C GLU A 324 -13.41 -12.93 -12.74
N LEU A 325 -12.78 -11.78 -13.00
CA LEU A 325 -12.73 -11.20 -14.36
C LEU A 325 -11.41 -11.44 -15.13
N ASN A 326 -10.41 -12.08 -14.52
CA ASN A 326 -9.09 -12.30 -15.16
C ASN A 326 -8.99 -13.56 -16.04
N LEU A 327 -10.08 -14.33 -16.21
CA LEU A 327 -10.10 -15.57 -16.98
C LEU A 327 -9.82 -15.37 -18.49
N GLU A 328 -10.12 -14.19 -19.03
CA GLU A 328 -9.88 -13.83 -20.44
C GLU A 328 -8.39 -13.65 -20.76
N SER A 329 -7.55 -13.25 -19.79
CA SER A 329 -6.11 -13.06 -20.04
C SER A 329 -5.40 -14.35 -20.50
N LYS A 330 -5.99 -15.52 -20.21
CA LYS A 330 -5.47 -16.84 -20.61
C LYS A 330 -5.96 -17.33 -21.98
N LYS A 331 -7.03 -16.78 -22.54
CA LYS A 331 -7.62 -17.21 -23.84
C LYS A 331 -7.31 -16.24 -25.00
N GLY A 332 -6.60 -15.16 -24.74
CA GLY A 332 -6.31 -14.09 -25.71
C GLY A 332 -7.28 -12.92 -25.57
N PHE A 333 -6.79 -11.70 -25.77
CA PHE A 333 -7.59 -10.48 -25.61
C PHE A 333 -8.61 -10.32 -26.75
N ASN A 334 -9.88 -10.13 -26.39
CA ASN A 334 -10.95 -9.79 -27.32
C ASN A 334 -11.71 -8.54 -26.84
N ILE A 335 -11.57 -7.43 -27.58
CA ILE A 335 -12.17 -6.14 -27.22
C ILE A 335 -13.69 -6.20 -27.08
N SER A 336 -14.40 -6.99 -27.90
CA SER A 336 -15.86 -7.06 -27.86
C SER A 336 -16.36 -7.73 -26.59
N ILE A 337 -15.67 -8.79 -26.15
CA ILE A 337 -16.02 -9.52 -24.92
C ILE A 337 -15.72 -8.66 -23.70
N VAL A 338 -14.51 -8.08 -23.63
CA VAL A 338 -14.10 -7.20 -22.52
C VAL A 338 -15.00 -5.98 -22.44
N TRP A 339 -15.32 -5.35 -23.58
CA TRP A 339 -16.21 -4.19 -23.59
C TRP A 339 -17.63 -4.54 -23.14
N ASN A 340 -18.15 -5.71 -23.54
CA ASN A 340 -19.45 -6.18 -23.06
C ASN A 340 -19.46 -6.34 -21.52
N GLN A 341 -18.39 -6.91 -20.95
CA GLN A 341 -18.24 -7.03 -19.50
C GLN A 341 -18.20 -5.66 -18.80
N ILE A 342 -17.52 -4.67 -19.39
CA ILE A 342 -17.50 -3.28 -18.90
C ILE A 342 -18.91 -2.70 -18.89
N THR A 343 -19.65 -2.81 -20.00
CA THR A 343 -20.98 -2.21 -20.15
C THR A 343 -22.07 -2.91 -19.33
N GLN A 344 -21.88 -4.17 -18.96
CA GLN A 344 -22.83 -4.90 -18.10
C GLN A 344 -22.78 -4.44 -16.64
N ILE A 345 -21.73 -3.75 -16.21
CA ILE A 345 -21.65 -3.24 -14.85
C ILE A 345 -22.59 -2.04 -14.72
N GLN A 346 -23.63 -2.20 -13.91
CA GLN A 346 -24.61 -1.15 -13.67
C GLN A 346 -23.98 0.01 -12.89
N SER A 347 -24.31 1.24 -13.31
CA SER A 347 -23.99 2.45 -12.55
C SER A 347 -24.63 2.39 -11.16
N PRO A 348 -23.97 2.91 -10.10
CA PRO A 348 -24.62 3.14 -8.81
C PRO A 348 -25.83 4.10 -8.90
N GLY A 349 -25.96 4.85 -10.01
CA GLY A 349 -27.01 5.84 -10.24
C GLY A 349 -26.80 7.12 -9.44
N GLN A 350 -27.72 8.07 -9.60
CA GLN A 350 -27.71 9.31 -8.82
C GLN A 350 -27.87 9.04 -7.32
N ALA A 351 -27.33 9.94 -6.50
CA ALA A 351 -27.47 9.86 -5.06
C ALA A 351 -28.97 9.88 -4.67
N PRO A 352 -29.45 8.92 -3.86
CA PRO A 352 -30.83 8.95 -3.36
C PRO A 352 -31.13 10.25 -2.59
N LYS A 353 -32.41 10.63 -2.53
CA LYS A 353 -32.82 11.77 -1.72
C LYS A 353 -32.61 11.47 -0.24
N LEU A 354 -32.01 12.42 0.48
CA LEU A 354 -31.83 12.32 1.93
C LEU A 354 -33.17 12.37 2.67
N PRO A 355 -33.28 11.75 3.86
CA PRO A 355 -34.44 11.86 4.73
C PRO A 355 -34.79 13.32 5.05
N ASN A 356 -36.09 13.63 5.15
CA ASN A 356 -36.55 14.97 5.47
C ASN A 356 -36.47 15.22 6.99
N MET A 357 -35.79 16.29 7.42
CA MET A 357 -35.68 16.69 8.83
C MET A 357 -37.04 16.85 9.52
N LYS A 358 -38.09 17.25 8.81
CA LYS A 358 -39.44 17.42 9.39
C LYS A 358 -40.06 16.12 9.93
N ASN A 359 -39.52 14.97 9.56
CA ASN A 359 -40.00 13.67 10.02
C ASN A 359 -39.45 13.29 11.41
N TYR A 360 -38.52 14.09 11.96
CA TYR A 360 -37.89 13.82 13.25
C TYR A 360 -38.41 14.83 14.28
N SER A 361 -38.82 14.34 15.43
CA SER A 361 -39.31 15.15 16.55
C SER A 361 -38.84 14.56 17.87
N ALA A 362 -38.48 15.41 18.82
CA ALA A 362 -38.06 15.01 20.15
C ALA A 362 -38.73 15.88 21.22
N GLU A 363 -38.82 15.37 22.44
CA GLU A 363 -39.24 16.17 23.59
C GLU A 363 -38.04 16.95 24.15
N PRO A 364 -38.23 18.20 24.63
CA PRO A 364 -37.14 18.96 25.23
C PRO A 364 -36.62 18.30 26.51
N ASP A 365 -35.31 18.39 26.74
CA ASP A 365 -34.66 17.88 27.94
C ASP A 365 -35.35 18.46 29.20
N PRO A 366 -35.79 17.60 30.16
CA PRO A 366 -36.40 18.03 31.40
C PRO A 366 -35.59 19.09 32.16
N ARG A 367 -34.26 19.03 32.11
CA ARG A 367 -33.34 20.01 32.73
C ARG A 367 -33.52 21.39 32.12
N ILE A 368 -33.60 21.46 30.79
CA ILE A 368 -33.73 22.71 30.02
C ILE A 368 -35.12 23.29 30.23
N LYS A 369 -36.17 22.46 30.12
CA LYS A 369 -37.56 22.86 30.39
C LYS A 369 -37.72 23.44 31.81
N ARG A 370 -37.14 22.79 32.81
CA ARG A 370 -37.16 23.28 34.21
C ARG A 370 -36.42 24.60 34.38
N SER A 371 -35.25 24.76 33.74
CA SER A 371 -34.47 26.01 33.78
C SER A 371 -35.24 27.17 33.13
N SER A 372 -35.88 26.93 31.97
CA SER A 372 -36.72 27.91 31.27
C SER A 372 -37.92 28.35 32.13
N ILE A 373 -38.65 27.40 32.74
CA ILE A 373 -39.78 27.71 33.62
C ILE A 373 -39.32 28.53 34.84
N LYS A 374 -38.24 28.14 35.51
CA LYS A 374 -37.67 28.91 36.63
C LYS A 374 -37.29 30.33 36.22
N HIS A 375 -36.71 30.49 35.03
CA HIS A 375 -36.35 31.79 34.49
C HIS A 375 -37.58 32.66 34.20
N LYS A 376 -38.60 32.12 33.52
CA LYS A 376 -39.87 32.82 33.23
C LYS A 376 -40.61 33.23 34.52
N LEU A 377 -40.68 32.33 35.51
CA LEU A 377 -41.27 32.61 36.82
C LEU A 377 -40.51 33.72 37.57
N ARG A 378 -39.17 33.69 37.58
CA ARG A 378 -38.36 34.74 38.21
C ARG A 378 -38.59 36.09 37.53
N LEU A 379 -38.59 36.16 36.20
CA LEU A 379 -38.89 37.39 35.48
C LEU A 379 -40.29 37.93 35.80
N ALA A 380 -41.30 37.06 35.91
CA ALA A 380 -42.63 37.46 36.32
C ALA A 380 -42.66 38.01 37.76
N ILE A 381 -41.97 37.38 38.71
CA ILE A 381 -41.85 37.86 40.09
C ILE A 381 -41.15 39.22 40.14
N ILE A 382 -40.04 39.39 39.41
CA ILE A 382 -39.30 40.66 39.34
C ILE A 382 -40.18 41.76 38.75
N PHE A 383 -40.94 41.45 37.69
CA PHE A 383 -41.88 42.39 37.09
C PHE A 383 -42.95 42.85 38.09
N ILE A 384 -43.51 41.91 38.87
CA ILE A 384 -44.50 42.23 39.92
C ILE A 384 -43.87 43.08 41.03
N ILE A 385 -42.63 42.78 41.46
CA ILE A 385 -41.92 43.57 42.48
C ILE A 385 -41.67 44.99 41.99
N ILE A 386 -41.16 45.15 40.77
CA ILE A 386 -40.90 46.46 40.13
C ILE A 386 -42.19 47.25 40.04
N LEU A 387 -43.27 46.64 39.55
CA LEU A 387 -44.58 47.28 39.43
C LEU A 387 -45.10 47.72 40.81
N SER A 388 -44.95 46.88 41.83
CA SER A 388 -45.37 47.18 43.21
C SER A 388 -44.57 48.34 43.82
N ILE A 389 -43.25 48.39 43.60
CA ILE A 389 -42.38 49.48 44.08
C ILE A 389 -42.72 50.80 43.38
N ILE A 390 -42.98 50.77 42.07
CA ILE A 390 -43.38 51.97 41.32
C ILE A 390 -44.74 52.49 41.81
N ILE A 391 -45.73 51.60 41.98
CA ILE A 391 -47.06 51.96 42.51
C ILE A 391 -46.95 52.54 43.92
N ALA A 392 -46.20 51.89 44.82
CA ALA A 392 -46.00 52.37 46.18
C ALA A 392 -45.29 53.74 46.22
N GLY A 393 -44.28 53.93 45.36
CA GLY A 393 -43.58 55.21 45.22
C GLY A 393 -44.51 56.35 44.77
N ILE A 394 -45.40 56.07 43.80
CA ILE A 394 -46.41 57.04 43.32
C ILE A 394 -47.39 57.41 44.45
N ILE A 395 -47.88 56.42 45.21
CA ILE A 395 -48.83 56.65 46.31
C ILE A 395 -48.22 57.50 47.43
N GLN A 396 -46.97 57.23 47.81
CA GLN A 396 -46.34 57.89 48.96
C GLN A 396 -45.74 59.27 48.63
N PHE A 397 -45.21 59.46 47.41
CA PHE A 397 -44.39 60.63 47.06
C PHE A 397 -44.80 61.34 45.75
N GLY A 398 -45.93 60.95 45.13
CA GLY A 398 -46.39 61.53 43.86
C GLY A 398 -45.40 61.29 42.71
N ILE A 399 -45.31 62.24 41.76
CA ILE A 399 -44.46 62.11 40.56
C ILE A 399 -42.96 61.96 40.93
N ALA A 400 -42.51 62.54 42.05
CA ALA A 400 -41.13 62.41 42.51
C ALA A 400 -40.77 60.98 42.96
N GLY A 401 -41.75 60.19 43.43
CA GLY A 401 -41.56 58.79 43.82
C GLY A 401 -41.27 57.85 42.65
N VAL A 402 -41.61 58.25 41.43
CA VAL A 402 -41.33 57.50 40.20
C VAL A 402 -39.82 57.39 39.96
N PHE A 403 -39.06 58.46 40.20
CA PHE A 403 -37.60 58.47 40.01
C PHE A 403 -36.89 57.49 40.94
N TRP A 404 -37.29 57.45 42.22
CA TRP A 404 -36.74 56.50 43.20
C TRP A 404 -37.17 55.06 42.91
N GLY A 405 -38.42 54.85 42.49
CA GLY A 405 -38.91 53.55 42.04
C GLY A 405 -38.12 53.01 40.84
N ILE A 406 -37.80 53.86 39.86
CA ILE A 406 -36.96 53.50 38.71
C ILE A 406 -35.54 53.15 39.16
N ALA A 407 -34.92 53.94 40.04
CA ALA A 407 -33.56 53.67 40.51
C ALA A 407 -33.45 52.31 41.24
N ILE A 408 -34.42 51.98 42.09
CA ILE A 408 -34.48 50.68 42.78
C ILE A 408 -34.75 49.54 41.80
N SER A 409 -35.62 49.78 40.81
CA SER A 409 -35.90 48.79 39.76
C SER A 409 -34.67 48.47 38.94
N ILE A 410 -33.84 49.47 38.62
CA ILE A 410 -32.55 49.26 37.95
C ILE A 410 -31.66 48.36 38.80
N ILE A 411 -31.51 48.62 40.10
CA ILE A 411 -30.68 47.79 41.00
C ILE A 411 -31.16 46.33 41.04
N ILE A 412 -32.48 46.11 41.15
CA ILE A 412 -33.06 44.76 41.17
C ILE A 412 -32.79 44.02 39.85
N VAL A 413 -32.93 44.71 38.71
CA VAL A 413 -32.60 44.14 37.40
C VAL A 413 -31.11 43.82 37.31
N THR A 414 -30.22 44.72 37.72
CA THR A 414 -28.77 44.52 37.63
C THR A 414 -28.30 43.32 38.49
N VAL A 415 -28.81 43.21 39.73
CA VAL A 415 -28.50 42.08 40.63
C VAL A 415 -29.06 40.77 40.08
N SER A 416 -30.28 40.79 39.53
CA SER A 416 -30.89 39.60 38.94
C SER A 416 -30.12 39.11 37.72
N VAL A 417 -29.69 40.01 36.83
CA VAL A 417 -28.88 39.68 35.64
C VAL A 417 -27.54 39.06 36.05
N TYR A 418 -26.89 39.60 37.09
CA TYR A 418 -25.63 39.03 37.62
C TYR A 418 -25.82 37.64 38.24
N SER A 419 -27.00 37.34 38.81
CA SER A 419 -27.33 36.02 39.38
C SER A 419 -27.73 34.96 38.33
N GLN A 420 -27.80 35.33 37.05
CA GLN A 420 -28.37 34.53 35.96
C GLN A 420 -27.36 33.60 35.27
N SER A 421 -26.38 33.07 36.01
CA SER A 421 -25.31 32.23 35.44
C SER A 421 -25.81 30.89 34.90
N GLU A 422 -26.81 30.26 35.54
CA GLU A 422 -27.30 28.92 35.17
C GLU A 422 -28.16 28.92 33.88
N TYR A 423 -29.09 29.87 33.73
CA TYR A 423 -29.92 29.95 32.52
C TYR A 423 -29.11 30.41 31.30
N SER A 424 -28.24 31.41 31.48
CA SER A 424 -27.39 31.93 30.40
C SER A 424 -26.36 30.90 29.93
N SER A 425 -25.77 30.12 30.84
CA SER A 425 -24.87 29.01 30.48
C SER A 425 -25.59 27.89 29.73
N ILE A 426 -26.77 27.45 30.19
CA ILE A 426 -27.59 26.44 29.47
C ILE A 426 -27.99 26.96 28.08
N LYS A 427 -28.43 28.23 27.98
CA LYS A 427 -28.78 28.83 26.69
C LYS A 427 -27.58 28.89 25.74
N SER A 428 -26.40 29.24 26.24
CA SER A 428 -25.16 29.23 25.46
C SER A 428 -24.77 27.81 25.01
N GLU A 429 -24.86 26.82 25.91
CA GLU A 429 -24.58 25.41 25.63
C GLU A 429 -25.49 24.86 24.52
N VAL A 430 -26.81 25.13 24.60
CA VAL A 430 -27.79 24.71 23.60
C VAL A 430 -27.54 25.41 22.26
N ASN A 431 -27.28 26.72 22.26
CA ASN A 431 -26.99 27.47 21.02
C ASN A 431 -25.69 26.98 20.36
N ASN A 432 -24.64 26.71 21.15
CA ASN A 432 -23.39 26.16 20.64
C ASN A 432 -23.61 24.77 20.04
N SER A 433 -24.36 23.91 20.74
CA SER A 433 -24.72 22.57 20.25
C SER A 433 -25.50 22.64 18.94
N PHE A 434 -26.45 23.57 18.82
CA PHE A 434 -27.22 23.78 17.60
C PHE A 434 -26.33 24.19 16.42
N SER A 435 -25.44 25.16 16.64
CA SER A 435 -24.50 25.60 15.61
C SER A 435 -23.56 24.47 15.15
N LEU A 436 -23.13 23.61 16.09
CA LEU A 436 -22.26 22.47 15.82
C LEU A 436 -22.99 21.40 15.00
N ILE A 437 -24.20 21.04 15.40
CA ILE A 437 -25.02 20.05 14.69
C ILE A 437 -25.38 20.56 13.30
N GLN A 438 -25.79 21.82 13.15
CA GLN A 438 -26.09 22.41 11.83
C GLN A 438 -24.86 22.42 10.91
N LYS A 439 -23.65 22.60 11.47
CA LYS A 439 -22.41 22.48 10.71
C LYS A 439 -22.12 21.02 10.31
N ARG A 440 -22.34 20.05 11.20
CA ARG A 440 -22.20 18.62 10.91
C ARG A 440 -23.17 18.19 9.81
N LEU A 441 -24.42 18.61 9.90
CA LEU A 441 -25.49 18.29 8.96
C LEU A 441 -25.17 18.81 7.54
N ARG A 442 -24.74 20.07 7.43
CA ARG A 442 -24.24 20.64 6.16
C ARG A 442 -23.06 19.88 5.57
N ASN A 443 -22.08 19.50 6.40
CA ASN A 443 -20.93 18.72 5.95
C ASN A 443 -21.34 17.33 5.43
N LEU A 444 -22.29 16.67 6.11
CA LEU A 444 -22.83 15.38 5.66
C LEU A 444 -23.60 15.52 4.34
N GLU A 445 -24.37 16.60 4.14
CA GLU A 445 -25.05 16.88 2.87
C GLU A 445 -24.07 17.11 1.71
N GLU A 446 -22.99 17.86 1.95
CA GLU A 446 -21.92 18.07 0.97
C GLU A 446 -21.23 16.76 0.60
N LYS A 447 -20.85 15.95 1.61
CA LYS A 447 -20.27 14.62 1.39
C LYS A 447 -21.23 13.69 0.64
N TRP A 448 -22.51 13.70 0.97
CA TRP A 448 -23.52 12.92 0.28
C TRP A 448 -23.57 13.28 -1.21
N LYS A 449 -23.63 14.58 -1.53
CA LYS A 449 -23.66 15.06 -2.91
C LYS A 449 -22.44 14.64 -3.71
N LEU A 450 -21.25 14.65 -3.10
CA LEU A 450 -19.98 14.33 -3.76
C LEU A 450 -19.72 12.83 -3.87
N GLU A 451 -20.06 12.06 -2.85
CA GLU A 451 -19.55 10.69 -2.68
C GLU A 451 -20.63 9.60 -2.83
N ALA A 452 -21.91 9.94 -2.75
CA ALA A 452 -23.02 8.99 -2.89
C ALA A 452 -23.53 8.87 -4.35
N GLY A 453 -22.99 9.64 -5.30
CA GLY A 453 -23.44 9.66 -6.70
C GLY A 453 -22.61 8.81 -7.65
N GLU A 454 -22.95 8.88 -8.94
CA GLU A 454 -22.29 8.15 -10.02
C GLU A 454 -21.10 8.88 -10.68
N ILE A 455 -20.70 10.05 -10.17
CA ILE A 455 -19.70 10.92 -10.81
C ILE A 455 -18.38 10.18 -11.08
N GLU A 456 -17.84 9.47 -10.08
CA GLU A 456 -16.60 8.70 -10.24
C GLU A 456 -16.77 7.53 -11.23
N PHE A 457 -17.95 6.90 -11.24
CA PHE A 457 -18.27 5.81 -12.15
C PHE A 457 -18.33 6.30 -13.60
N CYS A 458 -19.06 7.38 -13.87
CA CYS A 458 -19.16 7.99 -15.20
C CYS A 458 -17.79 8.42 -15.71
N LYS A 459 -16.99 9.09 -14.86
CA LYS A 459 -15.62 9.49 -15.22
C LYS A 459 -14.78 8.28 -15.63
N LYS A 460 -14.88 7.17 -14.92
CA LYS A 460 -14.13 5.96 -15.26
C LYS A 460 -14.65 5.28 -16.52
N MET A 461 -15.96 5.28 -16.74
CA MET A 461 -16.56 4.78 -17.98
C MET A 461 -16.12 5.60 -19.20
N ASP A 462 -16.01 6.92 -19.07
CA ASP A 462 -15.49 7.82 -20.11
C ASP A 462 -14.01 7.56 -20.40
N GLU A 463 -13.20 7.34 -19.37
CA GLU A 463 -11.79 6.96 -19.52
C GLU A 463 -11.66 5.64 -20.28
N LEU A 464 -12.41 4.61 -19.89
CA LEU A 464 -12.41 3.30 -20.57
C LEU A 464 -12.92 3.42 -22.01
N SER A 465 -13.88 4.30 -22.27
CA SER A 465 -14.38 4.58 -23.62
C SER A 465 -13.29 5.20 -24.51
N LYS A 466 -12.48 6.13 -23.96
CA LYS A 466 -11.32 6.69 -24.66
C LYS A 466 -10.26 5.62 -24.92
N VAL A 467 -9.93 4.79 -23.93
CA VAL A 467 -8.99 3.67 -24.08
C VAL A 467 -9.46 2.70 -25.17
N LYS A 468 -10.75 2.39 -25.23
CA LYS A 468 -11.36 1.56 -26.29
C LYS A 468 -11.17 2.20 -27.66
N GLN A 469 -11.45 3.50 -27.78
CA GLN A 469 -11.29 4.25 -29.03
C GLN A 469 -9.81 4.25 -29.47
N ASP A 470 -8.88 4.49 -28.55
CA ASP A 470 -7.44 4.45 -28.83
C ASP A 470 -6.98 3.07 -29.31
N TYR A 471 -7.49 1.99 -28.68
CA TYR A 471 -7.21 0.63 -29.11
C TYR A 471 -7.69 0.37 -30.54
N GLN A 472 -8.91 0.77 -30.86
CA GLN A 472 -9.48 0.62 -32.21
C GLN A 472 -8.71 1.45 -33.25
N ASN A 473 -8.11 2.57 -32.82
CA ASN A 473 -7.33 3.46 -33.67
C ASN A 473 -5.87 3.02 -33.89
N LEU A 474 -5.35 1.99 -33.22
CA LEU A 474 -3.95 1.56 -33.32
C LEU A 474 -3.51 1.27 -34.76
N HIS A 475 -4.39 0.65 -35.57
CA HIS A 475 -4.09 0.42 -36.99
C HIS A 475 -3.90 1.74 -37.74
N SER A 476 -4.82 2.70 -37.56
CA SER A 476 -4.70 4.01 -38.18
C SER A 476 -3.47 4.77 -37.71
N GLN A 477 -3.07 4.63 -36.43
CA GLN A 477 -1.84 5.22 -35.91
C GLN A 477 -0.60 4.62 -36.57
N ARG A 478 -0.56 3.29 -36.74
CA ARG A 478 0.50 2.60 -37.48
C ARG A 478 0.60 3.09 -38.92
N GLU A 479 -0.53 3.17 -39.62
CA GLU A 479 -0.60 3.67 -41.00
C GLU A 479 -0.14 5.13 -41.11
N LYS A 480 -0.47 5.97 -40.13
CA LYS A 480 0.03 7.35 -40.08
C LYS A 480 1.54 7.41 -39.89
N LYS A 481 2.09 6.62 -38.95
CA LYS A 481 3.56 6.54 -38.73
C LYS A 481 4.27 5.97 -39.95
N MET A 482 3.68 4.97 -40.62
CA MET A 482 4.23 4.39 -41.85
C MET A 482 4.23 5.41 -43.00
N ARG A 483 3.16 6.19 -43.16
CA ARG A 483 3.13 7.30 -44.14
C ARG A 483 4.18 8.36 -43.85
N GLN A 484 4.36 8.73 -42.58
CA GLN A 484 5.39 9.68 -42.18
C GLN A 484 6.81 9.13 -42.45
N LEU A 485 7.06 7.86 -42.13
CA LEU A 485 8.32 7.18 -42.44
C LEU A 485 8.60 7.14 -43.96
N ASN A 486 7.55 6.98 -44.77
CA ASN A 486 7.65 7.09 -46.22
C ASN A 486 7.95 8.51 -46.71
N GLN A 487 7.37 9.54 -46.08
CA GLN A 487 7.65 10.94 -46.40
C GLN A 487 9.09 11.32 -46.01
N ASP A 488 9.58 10.82 -44.88
CA ASP A 488 10.93 11.06 -44.36
C ASP A 488 12.00 10.15 -45.00
N ARG A 489 11.66 9.42 -46.08
CA ARG A 489 12.54 8.42 -46.72
C ARG A 489 13.87 9.01 -47.17
N HIS A 490 13.86 10.20 -47.76
CA HIS A 490 15.10 10.88 -48.19
C HIS A 490 16.03 11.12 -47.00
N LYS A 491 15.47 11.65 -45.90
CA LYS A 491 16.22 11.94 -44.67
C LYS A 491 16.88 10.68 -44.12
N HIS A 492 16.14 9.58 -43.99
CA HIS A 492 16.68 8.35 -43.42
C HIS A 492 17.73 7.67 -44.30
N GLN A 493 17.58 7.73 -45.64
CA GLN A 493 18.63 7.24 -46.54
C GLN A 493 19.91 8.07 -46.41
N LEU A 494 19.78 9.40 -46.30
CA LEU A 494 20.91 10.29 -46.08
C LEU A 494 21.59 10.00 -44.73
N GLU A 495 20.82 9.87 -43.65
CA GLU A 495 21.35 9.55 -42.32
C GLU A 495 22.14 8.23 -42.33
N LYS A 496 21.55 7.17 -42.90
CA LYS A 496 22.20 5.85 -43.04
C LYS A 496 23.45 5.90 -43.92
N PHE A 497 23.42 6.72 -44.99
CA PHE A 497 24.58 6.93 -45.83
C PHE A 497 25.71 7.60 -45.05
N LEU A 498 25.42 8.65 -44.29
CA LEU A 498 26.40 9.37 -43.48
C LEU A 498 26.98 8.52 -42.34
N ASP A 499 26.17 7.63 -41.78
CA ASP A 499 26.60 6.70 -40.73
C ASP A 499 27.68 5.71 -41.22
N GLY A 500 27.70 5.39 -42.52
CA GLY A 500 28.72 4.52 -43.12
C GLY A 500 30.12 5.16 -43.26
N PHE A 501 30.30 6.44 -42.90
CA PHE A 501 31.57 7.15 -43.02
C PHE A 501 32.21 7.42 -41.67
N ASP A 502 33.12 6.53 -41.28
CA ASP A 502 33.90 6.65 -40.05
C ASP A 502 34.80 7.90 -40.04
N LEU A 503 34.67 8.70 -38.98
CA LEU A 503 35.51 9.87 -38.74
C LEU A 503 36.98 9.49 -38.51
N ASP A 504 37.23 8.30 -37.96
CA ASP A 504 38.59 7.85 -37.68
C ASP A 504 39.45 7.72 -38.95
N ARG A 505 38.82 7.23 -40.03
CA ARG A 505 39.44 7.03 -41.35
C ARG A 505 39.50 8.31 -42.19
N ALA A 506 38.82 9.37 -41.76
CA ALA A 506 38.71 10.61 -42.51
C ALA A 506 40.00 11.43 -42.49
N SER A 507 40.51 11.88 -43.63
CA SER A 507 41.59 12.86 -43.66
C SER A 507 41.00 14.28 -43.62
N ILE A 508 41.11 14.95 -42.47
CA ILE A 508 40.61 16.30 -42.25
C ILE A 508 41.75 17.17 -41.75
N GLU A 509 42.08 18.20 -42.52
CA GLU A 509 43.22 19.09 -42.29
C GLU A 509 43.19 19.72 -40.87
N GLY A 510 44.22 19.46 -40.06
CA GLY A 510 44.31 19.97 -38.69
C GLY A 510 43.51 19.18 -37.64
N ILE A 511 42.83 18.09 -38.02
CA ILE A 511 42.16 17.16 -37.11
C ILE A 511 42.89 15.82 -37.16
N GLY A 512 43.99 15.74 -36.40
CA GLY A 512 44.81 14.54 -36.26
C GLY A 512 44.25 13.55 -35.21
N PRO A 513 44.98 12.46 -34.93
CA PRO A 513 44.54 11.35 -34.08
C PRO A 513 44.05 11.80 -32.69
N GLY A 514 44.75 12.72 -32.03
CA GLY A 514 44.36 13.21 -30.71
C GLY A 514 42.99 13.91 -30.67
N ARG A 515 42.69 14.76 -31.67
CA ARG A 515 41.39 15.44 -31.78
C ARG A 515 40.27 14.46 -32.16
N LYS A 516 40.56 13.46 -33.00
CA LYS A 516 39.60 12.39 -33.33
C LYS A 516 39.24 11.55 -32.10
N ALA A 517 40.24 11.18 -31.30
CA ALA A 517 40.01 10.47 -30.04
C ALA A 517 39.14 11.29 -29.08
N THR A 518 39.34 12.61 -29.00
CA THR A 518 38.45 13.50 -28.25
C THR A 518 37.03 13.49 -28.81
N LEU A 519 36.81 13.53 -30.12
CA LEU A 519 35.45 13.48 -30.68
C LEU A 519 34.74 12.14 -30.36
N GLN A 520 35.46 11.03 -30.47
CA GLN A 520 34.95 9.70 -30.15
C GLN A 520 34.57 9.55 -28.67
N SER A 521 35.32 10.16 -27.75
CA SER A 521 34.96 10.13 -26.32
C SER A 521 33.67 10.89 -26.00
N TYR A 522 33.23 11.78 -26.89
CA TYR A 522 31.94 12.46 -26.82
C TYR A 522 30.87 11.79 -27.71
N GLY A 523 31.15 10.59 -28.23
CA GLY A 523 30.21 9.81 -29.05
C GLY A 523 30.11 10.24 -30.50
N ILE A 524 31.02 11.09 -31.01
CA ILE A 524 31.04 11.52 -32.40
C ILE A 524 31.99 10.60 -33.18
N GLN A 525 31.42 9.65 -33.92
CA GLN A 525 32.18 8.56 -34.56
C GLN A 525 32.04 8.57 -36.08
N THR A 526 30.90 9.00 -36.61
CA THR A 526 30.62 8.99 -38.06
C THR A 526 30.29 10.38 -38.58
N ALA A 527 30.09 10.51 -39.90
CA ALA A 527 29.64 11.77 -40.49
C ALA A 527 28.20 12.14 -40.06
N LEU A 528 27.39 11.16 -39.63
CA LEU A 528 26.04 11.40 -39.11
C LEU A 528 26.11 12.24 -37.83
N ASP A 529 26.99 11.87 -36.90
CA ASP A 529 27.13 12.44 -35.55
C ASP A 529 27.63 13.90 -35.52
N ILE A 530 28.09 14.42 -36.65
CA ILE A 530 28.61 15.79 -36.75
C ILE A 530 27.44 16.78 -36.71
N GLU A 531 27.24 17.37 -35.53
CA GLU A 531 26.31 18.47 -35.28
C GLU A 531 27.03 19.71 -34.74
N LYS A 532 26.70 20.88 -35.32
CA LYS A 532 27.33 22.16 -34.96
C LYS A 532 27.25 22.45 -33.46
N GLN A 533 26.09 22.24 -32.85
CA GLN A 533 25.87 22.55 -31.43
C GLN A 533 26.61 21.58 -30.50
N ALA A 534 26.73 20.31 -30.88
CA ALA A 534 27.45 19.30 -30.09
C ALA A 534 28.96 19.59 -30.08
N ILE A 535 29.54 19.87 -31.25
CA ILE A 535 30.99 20.07 -31.40
C ILE A 535 31.46 21.40 -30.78
N MET A 536 30.65 22.47 -30.87
CA MET A 536 30.97 23.76 -30.27
C MET A 536 31.10 23.72 -28.74
N LYS A 537 30.51 22.71 -28.08
CA LYS A 537 30.63 22.49 -26.63
C LYS A 537 31.93 21.78 -26.24
N ILE A 538 32.63 21.18 -27.20
CA ILE A 538 33.87 20.45 -26.95
C ILE A 538 35.03 21.43 -26.87
N GLN A 539 35.70 21.46 -25.72
CA GLN A 539 36.85 22.33 -25.48
C GLN A 539 37.97 22.06 -26.50
N GLY A 540 38.50 23.12 -27.12
CA GLY A 540 39.60 23.02 -28.09
C GLY A 540 39.19 22.84 -29.56
N PHE A 541 37.89 22.74 -29.88
CA PHE A 541 37.39 22.72 -31.27
C PHE A 541 37.02 24.13 -31.78
N GLY A 542 36.16 24.83 -31.05
CA GLY A 542 35.72 26.18 -31.44
C GLY A 542 35.13 26.27 -32.86
N PRO A 543 34.94 27.49 -33.41
CA PRO A 543 34.29 27.68 -34.70
C PRO A 543 35.12 27.17 -35.88
N VAL A 544 36.46 27.20 -35.78
CA VAL A 544 37.36 26.80 -36.87
C VAL A 544 37.30 25.30 -37.14
N TYR A 545 37.54 24.46 -36.11
CA TYR A 545 37.52 23.01 -36.29
C TYR A 545 36.09 22.49 -36.48
N THR A 546 35.08 23.11 -35.85
CA THR A 546 33.67 22.81 -36.14
C THR A 546 33.33 23.07 -37.61
N GLY A 547 33.78 24.21 -38.17
CA GLY A 547 33.59 24.52 -39.59
C GLY A 547 34.30 23.55 -40.53
N LYS A 548 35.44 22.97 -40.13
CA LYS A 548 36.14 21.93 -40.89
C LYS A 548 35.38 20.60 -40.88
N LEU A 549 34.88 20.16 -39.72
CA LEU A 549 34.05 18.96 -39.58
C LEU A 549 32.74 19.07 -40.36
N LEU A 550 32.06 20.22 -40.30
CA LEU A 550 30.85 20.47 -41.06
C LEU A 550 31.11 20.46 -42.58
N ARG A 551 32.21 21.05 -43.04
CA ARG A 551 32.61 20.98 -44.47
C ARG A 551 32.89 19.55 -44.91
N TRP A 552 33.52 18.74 -44.07
CA TRP A 552 33.75 17.33 -44.35
C TRP A 552 32.42 16.57 -44.46
N LYS A 553 31.50 16.72 -43.49
CA LYS A 553 30.13 16.17 -43.58
C LYS A 553 29.44 16.60 -44.87
N GLN A 554 29.41 17.89 -45.20
CA GLN A 554 28.83 18.41 -46.45
C GLN A 554 29.48 17.81 -47.70
N SER A 555 30.78 17.55 -47.69
CA SER A 555 31.49 16.92 -48.81
C SER A 555 31.05 15.46 -49.03
N ILE A 556 30.64 14.78 -47.96
CA ILE A 556 30.05 13.44 -48.01
C ILE A 556 28.59 13.53 -48.44
N GLU A 557 27.79 14.42 -47.84
CA GLU A 557 26.39 14.65 -48.22
C GLU A 557 26.22 14.90 -49.72
N LYS A 558 27.14 15.65 -50.35
CA LYS A 558 27.12 15.88 -51.81
C LYS A 558 27.28 14.62 -52.67
N LYS A 559 27.84 13.55 -52.11
CA LYS A 559 27.99 12.25 -52.79
C LYS A 559 26.75 11.37 -52.64
N PHE A 560 25.81 11.74 -51.78
CA PHE A 560 24.59 11.00 -51.57
C PHE A 560 23.69 11.10 -52.80
N THR A 561 23.17 9.96 -53.26
CA THR A 561 22.15 9.90 -54.32
C THR A 561 20.91 9.22 -53.73
N PHE A 562 19.80 9.94 -53.72
CA PHE A 562 18.53 9.41 -53.23
C PHE A 562 17.99 8.34 -54.19
N ASN A 563 17.63 7.17 -53.65
CA ASN A 563 16.99 6.11 -54.42
C ASN A 563 15.52 5.94 -53.97
N PRO A 564 14.53 6.39 -54.76
CA PRO A 564 13.12 6.28 -54.38
C PRO A 564 12.64 4.82 -54.30
N ASN A 565 13.28 3.88 -55.00
CA ASN A 565 12.85 2.47 -55.06
C ASN A 565 13.53 1.57 -54.02
N GLN A 566 14.47 2.11 -53.24
CA GLN A 566 15.11 1.35 -52.17
C GLN A 566 14.08 1.08 -51.04
N PRO A 567 13.98 -0.18 -50.55
CA PRO A 567 13.11 -0.49 -49.43
C PRO A 567 13.52 0.28 -48.18
N ILE A 568 12.52 0.68 -47.38
CA ILE A 568 12.76 1.31 -46.08
C ILE A 568 13.53 0.35 -45.18
N ASP A 569 14.41 0.90 -44.34
CA ASP A 569 15.17 0.13 -43.36
C ASP A 569 14.23 -0.71 -42.45
N PRO A 570 14.38 -2.05 -42.43
CA PRO A 570 13.60 -2.92 -41.56
C PRO A 570 13.67 -2.55 -40.08
N LEU A 571 14.78 -1.97 -39.60
CA LEU A 571 14.93 -1.56 -38.20
C LEU A 571 13.98 -0.42 -37.82
N LEU A 572 13.70 0.51 -38.73
CA LEU A 572 12.77 1.61 -38.50
C LEU A 572 11.32 1.11 -38.47
N ILE A 573 10.99 0.14 -39.31
CA ILE A 573 9.68 -0.54 -39.31
C ILE A 573 9.50 -1.29 -37.98
N LEU A 574 10.50 -2.08 -37.57
CA LEU A 574 10.50 -2.80 -36.30
C LEU A 574 10.34 -1.86 -35.10
N LYS A 575 10.95 -0.66 -35.13
CA LYS A 575 10.76 0.35 -34.09
C LYS A 575 9.30 0.80 -33.99
N ILE A 576 8.66 1.12 -35.12
CA ILE A 576 7.24 1.49 -35.15
C ILE A 576 6.37 0.34 -34.65
N ASP A 577 6.62 -0.89 -35.11
CA ASP A 577 5.84 -2.05 -34.72
C ASP A 577 5.99 -2.35 -33.22
N ASN A 578 7.18 -2.19 -32.65
CA ASN A 578 7.42 -2.30 -31.21
C ASN A 578 6.70 -1.21 -30.42
N GLU A 579 6.72 0.04 -30.87
CA GLU A 579 5.96 1.13 -30.23
C GLU A 579 4.45 0.83 -30.23
N ILE A 580 3.91 0.40 -31.37
CA ILE A 580 2.48 0.02 -31.49
C ILE A 580 2.17 -1.19 -30.59
N LYS A 581 3.06 -2.17 -30.51
CA LYS A 581 2.90 -3.35 -29.64
C LYS A 581 2.91 -2.99 -28.16
N LEU A 582 3.77 -2.07 -27.73
CA LEU A 582 3.82 -1.57 -26.36
C LEU A 582 2.55 -0.80 -26.00
N GLU A 583 2.09 0.10 -26.88
CA GLU A 583 0.84 0.83 -26.65
C GLU A 583 -0.37 -0.13 -26.64
N LYS A 584 -0.40 -1.11 -27.56
CA LYS A 584 -1.41 -2.18 -27.55
C LYS A 584 -1.45 -2.89 -26.21
N PHE A 585 -0.31 -3.39 -25.73
CA PHE A 585 -0.24 -4.10 -24.45
C PHE A 585 -0.73 -3.24 -23.27
N LYS A 586 -0.36 -1.96 -23.25
CA LYS A 586 -0.81 -1.00 -22.23
C LYS A 586 -2.33 -0.80 -22.27
N LEU A 587 -2.92 -0.58 -23.45
CA LEU A 587 -4.36 -0.39 -23.62
C LEU A 587 -5.14 -1.66 -23.25
N GLU A 588 -4.66 -2.84 -23.66
CA GLU A 588 -5.27 -4.14 -23.29
C GLU A 588 -5.29 -4.32 -21.78
N LYS A 589 -4.19 -4.00 -21.09
CA LYS A 589 -4.11 -4.07 -19.63
C LYS A 589 -5.15 -3.16 -18.96
N LEU A 590 -5.31 -1.92 -19.43
CA LEU A 590 -6.30 -0.97 -18.90
C LEU A 590 -7.74 -1.44 -19.14
N LEU A 591 -8.04 -2.00 -20.31
CA LEU A 591 -9.37 -2.54 -20.60
C LEU A 591 -9.68 -3.78 -19.76
N LEU A 592 -8.70 -4.67 -19.58
CA LEU A 592 -8.86 -5.87 -18.75
C LEU A 592 -9.08 -5.54 -17.27
N SER A 593 -8.47 -4.47 -16.75
CA SER A 593 -8.69 -4.04 -15.36
C SER A 593 -9.99 -3.24 -15.18
N GLY A 594 -10.53 -2.65 -16.25
CA GLY A 594 -11.73 -1.80 -16.26
C GLY A 594 -12.95 -2.40 -15.53
N PRO A 595 -13.39 -3.64 -15.83
CA PRO A 595 -14.52 -4.26 -15.14
C PRO A 595 -14.36 -4.31 -13.62
N ASN A 596 -13.17 -4.66 -13.16
CA ASN A 596 -12.89 -4.75 -11.73
C ASN A 596 -12.83 -3.35 -11.08
N GLU A 597 -12.24 -2.37 -11.75
CA GLU A 597 -12.20 -0.99 -11.27
C GLU A 597 -13.60 -0.37 -11.15
N LEU A 598 -14.49 -0.62 -12.11
CA LEU A 598 -15.88 -0.18 -12.05
C LEU A 598 -16.67 -0.85 -10.92
N LYS A 599 -16.47 -2.17 -10.70
CA LYS A 599 -17.07 -2.88 -9.54
C LYS A 599 -16.59 -2.29 -8.21
N ILE A 600 -15.31 -1.96 -8.10
CA ILE A 600 -14.74 -1.30 -6.92
C ILE A 600 -15.40 0.06 -6.69
N ILE A 601 -15.53 0.89 -7.74
CA ILE A 601 -16.16 2.21 -7.62
C ILE A 601 -17.61 2.05 -7.16
N ASN A 602 -18.38 1.16 -7.79
CA ASN A 602 -19.77 0.92 -7.42
C ASN A 602 -19.89 0.48 -5.94
N TYR A 603 -19.07 -0.49 -5.54
CA TYR A 603 -19.03 -0.97 -4.16
C TYR A 603 -18.67 0.15 -3.16
N LYS A 604 -17.68 1.00 -3.47
CA LYS A 604 -17.35 2.17 -2.63
C LYS A 604 -18.54 3.11 -2.47
N VAL A 605 -19.22 3.43 -3.57
CA VAL A 605 -20.39 4.33 -3.55
C VAL A 605 -21.52 3.71 -2.70
N MET A 606 -21.82 2.43 -2.87
CA MET A 606 -22.85 1.75 -2.06
C MET A 606 -22.52 1.73 -0.57
N ASN A 607 -21.28 1.42 -0.20
CA ASN A 607 -20.87 1.44 1.21
C ASN A 607 -20.93 2.85 1.80
N LYS A 608 -20.49 3.87 1.06
CA LYS A 608 -20.58 5.26 1.50
C LYS A 608 -22.02 5.72 1.67
N ARG A 609 -22.93 5.32 0.77
CA ARG A 609 -24.37 5.57 0.94
C ARG A 609 -24.87 5.01 2.25
N GLN A 610 -24.60 3.74 2.53
CA GLN A 610 -25.07 3.10 3.75
C GLN A 610 -24.52 3.80 5.01
N PHE A 611 -23.23 4.11 5.02
CA PHE A 611 -22.58 4.73 6.17
C PHE A 611 -23.01 6.19 6.39
N LEU A 612 -22.97 7.02 5.34
CA LEU A 612 -23.35 8.42 5.42
C LEU A 612 -24.84 8.60 5.73
N LEU A 613 -25.70 7.70 5.24
CA LEU A 613 -27.13 7.74 5.56
C LEU A 613 -27.36 7.47 7.06
N ALA A 614 -26.72 6.44 7.62
CA ALA A 614 -26.84 6.15 9.04
C ALA A 614 -26.30 7.29 9.92
N GLU A 615 -25.16 7.90 9.55
CA GLU A 615 -24.61 9.06 10.26
C GLU A 615 -25.52 10.29 10.14
N TYR A 616 -26.15 10.48 8.97
CA TYR A 616 -27.10 11.56 8.73
C TYR A 616 -28.38 11.38 9.55
N GLU A 617 -28.97 10.18 9.58
CA GLU A 617 -30.16 9.87 10.39
C GLU A 617 -29.90 10.10 11.88
N GLN A 618 -28.75 9.63 12.40
CA GLN A 618 -28.35 9.93 13.78
C GLN A 618 -28.22 11.44 14.02
N CYS A 619 -27.62 12.18 13.08
CA CYS A 619 -27.48 13.63 13.20
C CYS A 619 -28.83 14.36 13.15
N LEU A 620 -29.85 13.81 12.46
CA LEU A 620 -31.21 14.35 12.45
C LEU A 620 -31.92 14.15 13.78
N GLU A 621 -31.73 13.00 14.44
CA GLU A 621 -32.23 12.76 15.80
C GLU A 621 -31.62 13.74 16.80
N GLU A 622 -30.29 13.92 16.75
CA GLU A 622 -29.58 14.92 17.57
C GLU A 622 -30.08 16.35 17.28
N TYR A 623 -30.31 16.68 16.01
CA TYR A 623 -30.86 17.98 15.62
C TYR A 623 -32.26 18.21 16.20
N ALA A 624 -33.17 17.23 16.07
CA ALA A 624 -34.53 17.33 16.58
C ALA A 624 -34.54 17.56 18.11
N GLN A 625 -33.63 16.89 18.84
CA GLN A 625 -33.46 17.09 20.27
C GLN A 625 -33.01 18.52 20.61
N VAL A 626 -32.04 19.07 19.88
CA VAL A 626 -31.53 20.43 20.13
C VAL A 626 -32.52 21.50 19.68
N GLU A 627 -33.27 21.28 18.61
CA GLU A 627 -34.35 22.16 18.17
C GLU A 627 -35.48 22.22 19.21
N ALA A 628 -35.90 21.07 19.76
CA ALA A 628 -36.85 21.03 20.87
C ALA A 628 -36.33 21.80 22.10
N ASN A 629 -35.05 21.66 22.41
CA ASN A 629 -34.40 22.38 23.51
C ASN A 629 -34.37 23.91 23.30
N ILE A 630 -34.09 24.36 22.07
CA ILE A 630 -34.17 25.79 21.70
C ILE A 630 -35.60 26.29 21.86
N ASN A 631 -36.58 25.57 21.33
CA ASN A 631 -37.99 25.95 21.42
C ASN A 631 -38.48 26.04 22.87
N ALA A 632 -37.95 25.22 23.78
CA ALA A 632 -38.26 25.32 25.20
C ALA A 632 -37.63 26.54 25.91
N LEU A 633 -36.55 27.11 25.35
CA LEU A 633 -35.86 28.30 25.87
C LEU A 633 -36.45 29.63 25.35
N LEU A 634 -37.22 29.59 24.27
CA LEU A 634 -38.10 30.69 23.83
C LEU A 634 -39.30 30.78 24.77
#